data_AF-A0A228QDM1-F1
#
_entry.id   AF-A0A228QDM1-F1
#
_cell.length_a   1.000
_cell.length_b   1.000
_cell.length_c   1.000
_cell.angle_alpha   90.00
_cell.angle_beta   90.00
_cell.angle_gamma   90.00
#
_symmetry.space_group_name_H-M   'P 1'
#
loop_
_entity.id
_entity.type
_entity.pdbx_description
1 polymer ?
#
loop_
_entity_poly.entity_id
_entity_poly.type
_entity_poly.pdbx_seq_one_letter_code
_entity_poly.pdbx_strand_id
1 'polypeptide(L)' 'MSATSRARQRAASAALSARRGNTKMQDLMPPAKPMARSMSEKEREKMASTPRRGNPEHKHDA' A
#
# COMPACT_ATOMS: atom_id res chain seq x y z
N MET A 1 15.41 -11.75 -1.31
CA MET A 1 14.07 -11.62 -1.95
C MET A 1 13.39 -10.37 -1.37
N SER A 2 12.91 -9.44 -2.19
CA SER A 2 12.30 -8.19 -1.68
C SER A 2 10.87 -8.47 -1.23
N ALA A 3 10.68 -8.76 0.06
CA ALA A 3 9.35 -8.95 0.59
C ALA A 3 8.65 -7.59 0.74
N THR A 4 7.47 -7.48 0.13
CA THR A 4 6.62 -6.31 0.32
C THR A 4 6.18 -6.26 1.78
N SER A 5 6.76 -5.35 2.55
CA SER A 5 6.42 -5.17 3.98
C SER A 5 4.91 -4.99 4.16
N ARG A 6 4.35 -5.62 5.21
CA ARG A 6 2.92 -5.55 5.55
C ARG A 6 2.43 -4.10 5.68
N ALA A 7 3.27 -3.19 6.18
CA ALA A 7 2.95 -1.78 6.31
C ALA A 7 2.70 -1.12 4.93
N ARG A 8 3.52 -1.47 3.92
CA ARG A 8 3.34 -0.95 2.54
C ARG A 8 2.11 -1.53 1.86
N GLN A 9 1.79 -2.80 2.10
CA GLN A 9 0.56 -3.42 1.61
C GLN A 9 -0.69 -2.70 2.13
N ARG A 10 -0.72 -2.39 3.44
CA ARG A 10 -1.82 -1.63 4.06
C ARG A 10 -1.93 -0.22 3.46
N ALA A 11 -0.80 0.46 3.27
CA ALA A 11 -0.77 1.77 2.62
C ALA A 11 -1.25 1.72 1.16
N ALA A 12 -0.92 0.65 0.42
CA ALA A 12 -1.41 0.42 -0.94
C ALA A 12 -2.94 0.21 -0.98
N SER A 13 -3.49 -0.58 -0.04
CA SER A 13 -4.94 -0.76 0.09
C SER A 13 -5.66 0.56 0.39
N ALA A 14 -5.15 1.36 1.34
CA ALA A 14 -5.73 2.66 1.65
C ALA A 14 -5.66 3.61 0.43
N ALA A 15 -4.52 3.66 -0.26
CA ALA A 15 -4.36 4.45 -1.46
C ALA A 15 -5.30 4.01 -2.61
N LEU A 16 -5.62 2.72 -2.72
CA LEU A 16 -6.59 2.20 -3.67
C LEU A 16 -8.01 2.70 -3.34
N SER A 17 -8.41 2.65 -2.07
CA SER A 17 -9.71 3.18 -1.63
C SER A 17 -9.87 4.68 -1.91
N ALA A 18 -8.79 5.46 -1.73
CA ALA A 18 -8.83 6.88 -2.06
C ALA A 18 -8.95 7.17 -3.56
N ARG A 19 -8.29 6.36 -4.41
CA ARG A 19 -8.45 6.44 -5.86
C ARG A 19 -9.86 6.10 -6.33
N ARG A 20 -10.52 5.16 -5.65
CA ARG A 20 -11.92 4.79 -5.90
C ARG A 20 -12.94 5.78 -5.33
N GLY A 21 -12.50 6.85 -4.66
CA GLY A 21 -13.38 7.86 -4.06
C GLY A 21 -13.98 7.47 -2.71
N ASN A 22 -13.65 6.29 -2.17
CA ASN A 22 -14.16 5.81 -0.87
C ASN A 22 -13.46 6.47 0.33
N THR A 23 -12.29 7.08 0.13
CA THR A 23 -11.50 7.69 1.21
C THR A 23 -10.90 8.99 0.71
N LYS A 24 -10.92 10.06 1.51
CA LYS A 24 -10.31 11.32 1.08
C LYS A 24 -8.78 11.22 1.17
N MET A 25 -8.06 11.81 0.22
CA MET A 25 -6.58 11.80 0.22
C MET A 25 -5.97 12.42 1.49
N GLN A 26 -6.69 13.36 2.12
CA GLN A 26 -6.28 13.99 3.37
C GLN A 26 -6.27 13.02 4.57
N ASP A 27 -7.21 12.06 4.58
CA ASP A 27 -7.41 11.06 5.63
C ASP A 27 -6.52 9.82 5.46
N LEU A 28 -5.76 9.75 4.36
CA LEU A 28 -4.80 8.69 4.14
C LEU A 28 -3.62 8.79 5.11
N MET A 29 -3.10 7.62 5.51
CA MET A 29 -1.83 7.56 6.24
C MET A 29 -0.71 8.27 5.46
N PRO A 30 0.23 8.97 6.13
CA PRO A 30 1.35 9.66 5.47
C PRO A 30 2.08 8.84 4.38
N PRO A 31 2.40 7.55 4.57
CA PRO A 31 3.02 6.73 3.52
C PRO A 31 2.08 6.38 2.36
N ALA A 32 0.76 6.40 2.57
CA ALA A 32 -0.23 6.10 1.54
C ALA A 32 -0.48 7.29 0.60
N LYS A 33 -0.26 8.54 1.05
CA LYS A 33 -0.40 9.76 0.24
C LYS A 33 0.49 9.77 -1.02
N PRO A 34 1.82 9.59 -0.93
CA PRO A 34 2.67 9.53 -2.12
C PRO A 34 2.34 8.30 -2.97
N MET A 35 1.94 7.19 -2.36
CA MET A 35 1.48 6.01 -3.10
C MET A 35 0.20 6.28 -3.87
N ALA A 36 -0.75 7.07 -3.33
CA ALA A 36 -2.00 7.50 -3.97
C ALA A 36 -1.81 8.56 -5.08
N ARG A 37 -0.68 9.28 -5.09
CA ARG A 37 -0.34 10.25 -6.13
C ARG A 37 0.54 9.65 -7.24
N SER A 38 1.58 8.89 -6.89
CA SER A 38 2.64 8.49 -7.81
C SER A 38 2.51 7.09 -8.39
N MET A 39 1.79 6.16 -7.75
CA MET A 39 1.57 4.82 -8.34
C MET A 39 0.32 4.78 -9.23
N SER A 40 0.21 3.79 -10.11
CA SER A 40 -1.02 3.53 -10.86
C SER A 40 -2.01 2.70 -10.03
N GLU A 41 -3.31 2.72 -10.37
CA GLU A 41 -4.33 1.93 -9.66
C GLU A 41 -4.01 0.43 -9.69
N LYS A 42 -3.62 -0.08 -10.86
CA LYS A 42 -3.21 -1.48 -11.04
C LYS A 42 -2.02 -1.88 -10.17
N GLU A 43 -1.03 -0.99 -10.00
CA GLU A 43 0.11 -1.27 -9.12
C GLU A 43 -0.30 -1.30 -7.65
N ARG A 44 -1.20 -0.39 -7.21
CA ARG A 44 -1.75 -0.42 -5.84
C ARG A 44 -2.55 -1.69 -5.60
N GLU A 45 -3.34 -2.12 -6.57
CA GLU A 45 -4.16 -3.33 -6.49
C GLU A 45 -3.31 -4.59 -6.43
N LYS A 46 -2.32 -4.73 -7.33
CA LYS A 46 -1.34 -5.81 -7.26
C LYS A 46 -0.65 -5.85 -5.91
N MET A 47 -0.21 -4.69 -5.40
CA MET A 47 0.51 -4.64 -4.14
C MET A 47 -0.39 -4.94 -2.95
N ALA A 48 -1.66 -4.49 -2.96
CA ALA A 48 -2.66 -4.82 -1.94
C ALA A 48 -3.08 -6.31 -1.96
N SER A 49 -3.10 -6.92 -3.15
CA SER A 49 -3.51 -8.31 -3.38
C SER A 49 -2.38 -9.32 -3.12
N THR A 50 -1.13 -8.87 -2.97
CA THR A 50 -0.03 -9.78 -2.64
C THR A 50 -0.25 -10.49 -1.29
N PRO A 51 0.02 -11.81 -1.19
CA PRO A 51 -0.16 -12.57 0.04
C PRO A 51 0.65 -11.99 1.22
N ARG A 52 0.04 -11.96 2.41
CA ARG A 52 0.66 -11.48 3.67
C ARG A 52 1.53 -12.52 4.39
N ARG A 53 1.43 -13.78 3.97
CA ARG A 53 2.02 -14.93 4.67
C ARG A 53 3.51 -15.01 4.33
N GLY A 54 4.38 -14.90 5.33
CA GLY A 54 5.84 -14.97 5.17
C GLY A 54 6.55 -13.64 4.90
N ASN A 55 5.83 -12.51 4.79
CA ASN A 55 6.47 -11.21 4.58
C ASN A 55 6.84 -10.54 5.92
N PRO A 56 8.06 -10.02 6.07
CA PRO A 56 8.46 -9.16 7.19
C PRO A 56 7.52 -7.95 7.37
N GLU A 57 7.37 -7.53 8.62
CA GLU A 57 6.55 -6.36 8.96
C GLU A 57 7.20 -5.06 8.53
N HIS A 58 8.52 -4.94 8.69
CA HIS A 58 9.32 -3.84 8.18
C HIS A 58 10.43 -4.33 7.25
N LYS A 59 10.88 -3.46 6.35
CA LYS A 59 12.02 -3.74 5.47
C LYS A 59 13.32 -4.04 6.23
N HIS A 60 13.40 -3.66 7.50
CA HIS A 60 14.53 -3.91 8.38
C HIS A 60 14.52 -5.32 9.00
N ASP A 61 13.44 -6.09 8.86
CA ASP A 61 13.33 -7.45 9.40
C ASP A 61 13.74 -8.55 8.39
N ALA A 62 14.45 -8.19 7.32
CA ALA A 62 14.80 -9.08 6.19
C ALA A 62 16.30 -9.35 6.08
#